data_AF-A0A5R9E9K6-F1
#
_entry.id   AF-A0A5R9E9K6-F1
#
_cell.length_a   1.000
_cell.length_b   1.000
_cell.length_c   1.000
_cell.angle_alpha   90.00
_cell.angle_beta   90.00
_cell.angle_gamma   90.00
#
_symmetry.space_group_name_H-M   'P 1'
#
loop_
_entity.id
_entity.type
_entity.pdbx_description
1 polymer ?
#
loop_
_entity_poly.entity_id
_entity_poly.type
_entity_poly.pdbx_seq_one_letter_code
_entity_poly.pdbx_strand_id
1 'polypeptide(L)'
;MRTDIFARLDREPEPPKIEIPRMSRTRLALFGGTSAFYVAIVVAVLISSWLVIVDWKVMLFRPYQQWPELHAFLDYFVVLGQRGPTAVMVAAWLGWRSWRQHTLRPLLVLGASLLLLNATVGAVKLGLGRLGPHYATQIGSAELFAGGDIFPSGHTANAVVTWGILAYLATTPRARRYLSALSAVVALGVGLTTVYLGTHWLSDVLLGWAAGLLILLALPWCEPLIARVEDTVLSLRNQLRTRRLPVPSLPVASGGPRPAVYPQRIPAEDGGEPVRRPVGATSAARSAGTRSTVGSAALPAGPKQQAGAPGTSGVTAAARHGQARTHAVGRSPHPPHASWTTAPAGSRRPPRSRPVGG
;
A
#
# COMPACT_ATOMS: atom_id res chain seq x y z
N MET A 1 1.96 9.94 41.42
CA MET A 1 1.70 8.59 40.86
C MET A 1 1.07 8.70 39.46
N ARG A 2 1.78 9.31 38.49
CA ARG A 2 1.24 9.56 37.12
C ARG A 2 2.29 9.51 35.99
N THR A 3 3.49 9.03 36.30
CA THR A 3 4.68 9.07 35.41
C THR A 3 4.97 7.74 34.71
N ASP A 4 4.54 6.60 35.28
CA ASP A 4 4.97 5.27 34.81
C ASP A 4 4.26 4.78 33.53
N ILE A 5 3.12 5.38 33.16
CA ILE A 5 2.40 5.00 31.92
C ILE A 5 3.18 5.47 30.69
N PHE A 6 3.75 6.68 30.72
CA PHE A 6 4.56 7.20 29.63
C PHE A 6 5.96 6.57 29.61
N ALA A 7 6.56 6.29 30.77
CA ALA A 7 7.81 5.51 30.84
C ALA A 7 7.67 4.09 30.24
N ARG A 8 6.48 3.47 30.34
CA ARG A 8 6.18 2.20 29.65
C ARG A 8 5.90 2.34 28.15
N LEU A 9 5.71 3.56 27.64
CA LEU A 9 5.55 3.89 26.21
C LEU A 9 6.88 4.31 25.54
N ASP A 10 7.93 4.58 26.32
CA ASP A 10 9.25 4.91 25.80
C ASP A 10 9.86 3.79 24.94
N ARG A 11 10.85 4.17 24.13
CA ARG A 11 11.52 3.27 23.21
C ARG A 11 12.38 2.24 23.97
N GLU A 12 12.46 1.01 23.48
CA GLU A 12 13.33 -0.01 24.10
C GLU A 12 14.78 0.50 24.06
N PRO A 13 15.51 0.57 25.19
CA PRO A 13 16.79 1.28 25.27
C PRO A 13 17.89 0.66 24.40
N GLU A 14 17.80 -0.65 24.13
CA GLU A 14 18.63 -1.35 23.18
C GLU A 14 17.76 -2.09 22.15
N PRO A 15 18.16 -2.14 20.85
CA PRO A 15 17.50 -2.99 19.88
C PRO A 15 17.57 -4.46 20.31
N PRO A 16 16.48 -5.24 20.20
CA PRO A 16 16.50 -6.64 20.59
C PRO A 16 17.48 -7.44 19.74
N LYS A 17 18.23 -8.34 20.37
CA LYS A 17 19.14 -9.28 19.68
C LYS A 17 18.31 -10.29 18.89
N ILE A 18 18.03 -9.96 17.63
CA ILE A 18 17.24 -10.77 16.71
C ILE A 18 18.12 -11.88 16.11
N GLU A 19 17.77 -13.14 16.37
CA GLU A 19 18.30 -14.27 15.60
C GLU A 19 17.59 -14.33 14.24
N ILE A 20 18.37 -14.29 13.16
CA ILE A 20 17.85 -14.42 11.79
C ILE A 20 17.44 -15.89 11.56
N PRO A 21 16.16 -16.18 11.22
CA PRO A 21 15.72 -17.55 10.98
C PRO A 21 16.49 -18.18 9.82
N ARG A 22 17.23 -19.26 10.10
CA ARG A 22 17.90 -20.07 9.06
C ARG A 22 16.98 -21.17 8.55
N MET A 23 17.21 -21.60 7.31
CA MET A 23 16.52 -22.75 6.73
C MET A 23 16.89 -24.04 7.47
N SER A 24 15.89 -24.72 8.05
CA SER A 24 16.05 -26.03 8.66
C SER A 24 15.63 -27.14 7.68
N ARG A 25 16.17 -28.36 7.85
CA ARG A 25 15.78 -29.53 7.04
C ARG A 25 14.27 -29.78 7.09
N THR A 26 13.66 -29.62 8.26
CA THR A 26 12.19 -29.71 8.45
C THR A 26 11.43 -28.67 7.64
N ARG A 27 11.90 -27.41 7.62
CA ARG A 27 11.28 -26.34 6.82
C ARG A 27 11.39 -26.62 5.31
N LEU A 28 12.53 -27.16 4.86
CA LEU A 28 12.72 -27.54 3.46
C LEU A 28 11.81 -28.71 3.05
N ALA A 29 11.66 -29.73 3.92
CA ALA A 29 10.73 -30.83 3.70
C ALA A 29 9.27 -30.36 3.65
N LEU A 30 8.86 -29.47 4.57
CA LEU A 30 7.54 -28.83 4.55
C LEU A 30 7.33 -28.01 3.27
N PHE A 31 8.34 -27.27 2.81
CA PHE A 31 8.27 -26.51 1.56
C PHE A 31 8.10 -27.44 0.35
N GLY A 32 8.93 -28.48 0.23
CA GLY A 32 8.83 -29.47 -0.85
C GLY A 32 7.48 -30.19 -0.86
N GLY A 33 6.99 -30.63 0.30
CA GLY A 33 5.67 -31.26 0.44
C GLY A 33 4.52 -30.32 0.09
N THR A 34 4.58 -29.06 0.53
CA THR A 34 3.56 -28.04 0.19
C THR A 34 3.61 -27.71 -1.30
N SER A 35 4.78 -27.66 -1.93
CA SER A 35 4.93 -27.45 -3.38
C SER A 35 4.37 -28.63 -4.18
N ALA A 36 4.63 -29.87 -3.76
CA ALA A 36 4.05 -31.06 -4.39
C ALA A 36 2.52 -31.06 -4.28
N PHE A 37 1.97 -30.70 -3.10
CA PHE A 37 0.53 -30.55 -2.90
C PHE A 37 -0.08 -29.42 -3.75
N TYR A 38 0.60 -28.27 -3.84
CA TYR A 38 0.22 -27.15 -4.69
C TYR A 38 0.12 -27.57 -6.17
N VAL A 39 1.16 -28.23 -6.70
CA VAL A 39 1.18 -28.74 -8.07
C VAL A 39 0.10 -29.80 -8.28
N ALA A 40 -0.11 -30.69 -7.32
CA ALA A 40 -1.16 -31.71 -7.39
C ALA A 40 -2.57 -31.09 -7.49
N ILE A 41 -2.86 -30.01 -6.75
CA ILE A 41 -4.13 -29.27 -6.90
C ILE A 41 -4.23 -28.64 -8.28
N VAL A 42 -3.19 -27.96 -8.77
CA VAL A 42 -3.20 -27.33 -10.11
C VAL A 42 -3.47 -28.37 -11.20
N VAL A 43 -2.78 -29.52 -11.16
CA VAL A 43 -3.01 -30.64 -12.09
C VAL A 43 -4.43 -31.20 -11.94
N ALA A 44 -4.92 -31.41 -10.71
CA ALA A 44 -6.26 -31.93 -10.44
C ALA A 44 -7.38 -31.02 -10.97
N VAL A 45 -7.18 -29.69 -10.98
CA VAL A 45 -8.11 -28.73 -11.60
C VAL A 45 -7.96 -28.73 -13.13
N LEU A 46 -6.73 -28.71 -13.66
CA LEU A 46 -6.45 -28.73 -15.10
C LEU A 46 -7.07 -29.95 -15.82
N ILE A 47 -7.02 -31.13 -15.21
CA ILE A 47 -7.60 -32.36 -15.78
C ILE A 47 -9.09 -32.55 -15.46
N SER A 48 -9.76 -31.53 -14.88
CA SER A 48 -11.17 -31.60 -14.46
C SER A 48 -11.52 -32.84 -13.61
N SER A 49 -10.66 -33.15 -12.64
CA SER A 49 -10.77 -34.35 -11.80
C SER A 49 -11.97 -34.31 -10.82
N TRP A 50 -12.08 -35.35 -9.97
CA TRP A 50 -13.02 -35.40 -8.85
C TRP A 50 -13.05 -34.13 -7.98
N LEU A 51 -11.94 -33.39 -7.90
CA LEU A 51 -11.85 -32.12 -7.16
C LEU A 51 -12.78 -31.04 -7.76
N VAL A 52 -12.87 -30.97 -9.09
CA VAL A 52 -13.81 -30.07 -9.79
C VAL A 52 -15.27 -30.53 -9.61
N ILE A 53 -15.51 -31.85 -9.53
CA ILE A 53 -16.85 -32.37 -9.17
C ILE A 53 -17.24 -31.95 -7.74
N VAL A 54 -16.29 -31.92 -6.80
CA VAL A 54 -16.54 -31.43 -5.43
C VAL A 54 -16.77 -29.92 -5.40
N ASP A 55 -15.98 -29.13 -6.13
CA ASP A 55 -16.21 -27.70 -6.32
C ASP A 55 -17.66 -27.41 -6.76
N TRP A 56 -18.14 -28.11 -7.80
CA TRP A 56 -19.51 -27.99 -8.29
C TRP A 56 -20.56 -28.47 -7.28
N LYS A 57 -20.34 -29.59 -6.57
CA LYS A 57 -21.27 -30.07 -5.53
C LYS A 57 -21.43 -29.07 -4.38
N VAL A 58 -20.33 -28.48 -3.91
CA VAL A 58 -20.37 -27.48 -2.82
C VAL A 58 -21.05 -26.18 -3.29
N MET A 59 -20.79 -25.73 -4.52
CA MET A 59 -21.49 -24.58 -5.09
C MET A 59 -23.00 -24.83 -5.23
N LEU A 60 -23.40 -25.99 -5.78
CA LEU A 60 -24.81 -26.33 -6.00
C LEU A 60 -25.59 -26.54 -4.70
N PHE A 61 -24.94 -26.94 -3.61
CA PHE A 61 -25.54 -26.97 -2.27
C PHE A 61 -25.90 -25.57 -1.73
N ARG A 62 -25.23 -24.52 -2.24
CA ARG A 62 -25.41 -23.10 -1.89
C ARG A 62 -25.48 -22.85 -0.37
N PRO A 63 -24.35 -23.01 0.36
CA PRO A 63 -24.31 -22.89 1.83
C PRO A 63 -24.95 -21.60 2.36
N TYR A 64 -24.72 -20.47 1.67
CA TYR A 64 -25.30 -19.17 1.99
C TYR A 64 -26.83 -19.10 1.96
N GLN A 65 -27.52 -20.02 1.27
CA GLN A 65 -28.99 -20.13 1.28
C GLN A 65 -29.50 -21.08 2.38
N GLN A 66 -28.69 -22.05 2.81
CA GLN A 66 -29.07 -23.02 3.84
C GLN A 66 -29.02 -22.43 5.25
N TRP A 67 -28.09 -21.50 5.51
CA TRP A 67 -27.84 -20.93 6.84
C TRP A 67 -27.77 -19.40 6.85
N PRO A 68 -28.80 -18.68 6.34
CA PRO A 68 -28.75 -17.23 6.09
C PRO A 68 -28.32 -16.40 7.31
N GLU A 69 -28.64 -16.84 8.53
CA GLU A 69 -28.23 -16.19 9.79
C GLU A 69 -26.71 -16.02 9.94
N LEU A 70 -25.92 -16.93 9.36
CA LEU A 70 -24.45 -16.83 9.38
C LEU A 70 -23.91 -15.83 8.35
N HIS A 71 -24.69 -15.46 7.34
CA HIS A 71 -24.22 -14.68 6.20
C HIS A 71 -23.63 -13.34 6.62
N ALA A 72 -24.34 -12.55 7.43
CA ALA A 72 -23.87 -11.23 7.86
C ALA A 72 -22.57 -11.32 8.69
N PHE A 73 -22.48 -12.26 9.62
CA PHE A 73 -21.26 -12.48 10.41
C PHE A 73 -20.08 -12.89 9.53
N LEU A 74 -20.30 -13.82 8.60
CA LEU A 74 -19.27 -14.35 7.73
C LEU A 74 -18.80 -13.31 6.69
N ASP A 75 -19.68 -12.44 6.19
CA ASP A 75 -19.30 -11.33 5.32
C ASP A 75 -18.35 -10.34 6.03
N TYR A 76 -18.62 -9.96 7.28
CA TYR A 76 -17.65 -9.21 8.09
C TYR A 76 -16.37 -10.01 8.38
N PHE A 77 -16.46 -11.31 8.59
CA PHE A 77 -15.31 -12.17 8.88
C PHE A 77 -14.35 -12.29 7.67
N VAL A 78 -14.87 -12.30 6.44
CA VAL A 78 -14.05 -12.42 5.21
C VAL A 78 -13.14 -11.19 4.99
N VAL A 79 -13.49 -10.04 5.57
CA VAL A 79 -12.65 -8.83 5.59
C VAL A 79 -11.29 -9.11 6.25
N LEU A 80 -11.19 -10.09 7.15
CA LEU A 80 -9.91 -10.54 7.73
C LEU A 80 -8.98 -11.26 6.72
N GLY A 81 -9.44 -11.49 5.49
CA GLY A 81 -8.61 -11.86 4.32
C GLY A 81 -8.41 -10.76 3.29
N GLN A 82 -9.07 -9.61 3.40
CA GLN A 82 -8.90 -8.52 2.45
C GLN A 82 -7.55 -7.83 2.65
N ARG A 83 -6.75 -7.75 1.58
CA ARG A 83 -5.38 -7.19 1.64
C ARG A 83 -5.35 -5.77 2.21
N GLY A 84 -6.26 -4.89 1.81
CA GLY A 84 -6.29 -3.49 2.24
C GLY A 84 -6.43 -3.33 3.76
N PRO A 85 -7.61 -3.66 4.34
CA PRO A 85 -7.85 -3.52 5.78
C PRO A 85 -6.84 -4.29 6.65
N THR A 86 -6.53 -5.54 6.27
CA THR A 86 -5.63 -6.38 7.08
C THR A 86 -4.17 -5.92 7.02
N ALA A 87 -3.67 -5.54 5.84
CA ALA A 87 -2.31 -5.03 5.74
C ALA A 87 -2.16 -3.66 6.43
N VAL A 88 -3.17 -2.79 6.39
CA VAL A 88 -3.14 -1.52 7.14
C VAL A 88 -3.13 -1.78 8.65
N MET A 89 -3.99 -2.66 9.16
CA MET A 89 -4.03 -3.03 10.59
C MET A 89 -2.72 -3.67 11.05
N VAL A 90 -2.21 -4.64 10.31
CA VAL A 90 -0.95 -5.34 10.63
C VAL A 90 0.25 -4.40 10.48
N ALA A 91 0.30 -3.54 9.46
CA ALA A 91 1.35 -2.54 9.29
C ALA A 91 1.32 -1.46 10.37
N ALA A 92 0.15 -1.06 10.87
CA ALA A 92 0.05 -0.13 12.01
C ALA A 92 0.65 -0.76 13.28
N TRP A 93 0.31 -2.01 13.59
CA TRP A 93 0.87 -2.72 14.73
C TRP A 93 2.37 -3.00 14.59
N LEU A 94 2.80 -3.50 13.42
CA LEU A 94 4.22 -3.74 13.10
C LEU A 94 5.01 -2.44 13.00
N GLY A 95 4.39 -1.31 12.66
CA GLY A 95 4.98 0.02 12.63
C GLY A 95 5.19 0.59 14.03
N TRP A 96 4.21 0.47 14.92
CA TRP A 96 4.37 0.78 16.35
C TRP A 96 5.47 -0.10 16.97
N ARG A 97 5.48 -1.40 16.66
CA ARG A 97 6.52 -2.32 17.10
C ARG A 97 7.90 -1.97 16.52
N SER A 98 7.98 -1.67 15.23
CA SER A 98 9.20 -1.21 14.53
C SER A 98 9.77 0.05 15.16
N TRP A 99 8.89 1.01 15.50
CA TRP A 99 9.26 2.19 16.27
C TRP A 99 9.85 1.78 17.63
N ARG A 100 9.12 1.03 18.46
CA ARG A 100 9.55 0.56 19.79
C ARG A 100 10.90 -0.16 19.79
N GLN A 101 11.11 -1.06 18.83
CA GLN A 101 12.27 -1.97 18.74
C GLN A 101 13.44 -1.40 17.90
N HIS A 102 13.40 -0.12 17.52
CA HIS A 102 14.43 0.56 16.71
C HIS A 102 14.75 -0.06 15.32
N THR A 103 14.00 -1.07 14.87
CA THR A 103 14.25 -1.86 13.66
C THR A 103 13.13 -1.69 12.64
N LEU A 104 13.45 -1.57 11.36
CA LEU A 104 12.50 -1.59 10.24
C LEU A 104 12.14 -3.02 9.81
N ARG A 105 12.91 -4.04 10.23
CA ARG A 105 12.69 -5.46 9.91
C ARG A 105 11.22 -5.92 9.95
N PRO A 106 10.39 -5.60 10.96
CA PRO A 106 8.99 -6.06 10.99
C PRO A 106 8.17 -5.59 9.79
N LEU A 107 8.37 -4.34 9.36
CA LEU A 107 7.70 -3.75 8.20
C LEU A 107 8.30 -4.27 6.88
N LEU A 108 9.61 -4.46 6.81
CA LEU A 108 10.28 -4.99 5.62
C LEU A 108 9.90 -6.46 5.35
N VAL A 109 9.72 -7.28 6.41
CA VAL A 109 9.20 -8.65 6.28
C VAL A 109 7.78 -8.65 5.72
N LEU A 110 6.89 -7.77 6.20
CA LEU A 110 5.53 -7.61 5.65
C LEU A 110 5.55 -7.11 4.20
N GLY A 111 6.42 -6.16 3.86
CA GLY A 111 6.59 -5.67 2.50
C GLY A 111 7.05 -6.77 1.54
N ALA A 112 8.10 -7.50 1.92
CA ALA A 112 8.65 -8.60 1.14
C ALA A 112 7.64 -9.74 0.94
N SER A 113 6.89 -10.11 1.98
CA SER A 113 5.86 -11.16 1.88
C SER A 113 4.70 -10.77 0.97
N LEU A 114 4.23 -9.51 1.04
CA LEU A 114 3.15 -9.01 0.18
C LEU A 114 3.60 -8.84 -1.27
N LEU A 115 4.87 -8.49 -1.50
CA LEU A 115 5.48 -8.46 -2.83
C LEU A 115 5.60 -9.87 -3.41
N LEU A 116 6.13 -10.83 -2.64
CA LEU A 116 6.25 -12.23 -3.07
C LEU A 116 4.87 -12.86 -3.33
N LEU A 117 3.87 -12.55 -2.51
CA LEU A 117 2.47 -12.93 -2.75
C LEU A 117 1.95 -12.35 -4.06
N ASN A 118 2.18 -11.06 -4.34
CA ASN A 118 1.74 -10.45 -5.59
C ASN A 118 2.46 -11.04 -6.82
N ALA A 119 3.76 -11.28 -6.74
CA ALA A 119 4.53 -11.90 -7.81
C ALA A 119 4.09 -13.34 -8.11
N THR A 120 3.84 -14.15 -7.08
CA THR A 120 3.48 -15.58 -7.24
C THR A 120 2.00 -15.77 -7.55
N VAL A 121 1.10 -15.34 -6.66
CA VAL A 121 -0.36 -15.48 -6.85
C VAL A 121 -0.86 -14.63 -8.01
N GLY A 122 -0.29 -13.43 -8.23
CA GLY A 122 -0.63 -12.59 -9.38
C GLY A 122 -0.25 -13.24 -10.71
N ALA A 123 0.95 -13.83 -10.81
CA ALA A 123 1.35 -14.54 -12.03
C ALA A 123 0.45 -15.76 -12.33
N VAL A 124 0.07 -16.54 -11.31
CA VAL A 124 -0.83 -17.69 -11.51
C VAL A 124 -2.25 -17.24 -11.90
N LYS A 125 -2.77 -16.15 -11.31
CA LYS A 125 -4.06 -15.55 -11.73
C LYS A 125 -4.05 -15.15 -13.20
N LEU A 126 -3.01 -14.41 -13.62
CA LEU A 126 -2.83 -13.98 -15.02
C LEU A 126 -2.62 -15.16 -15.98
N GLY A 127 -1.99 -16.25 -15.52
CA GLY A 127 -1.72 -17.42 -16.34
C GLY A 127 -2.89 -18.39 -16.52
N LEU A 128 -3.82 -18.47 -15.55
CA LEU A 128 -4.88 -19.51 -15.53
C LEU A 128 -6.31 -19.00 -15.74
N GLY A 129 -6.60 -17.72 -15.47
CA GLY A 129 -7.80 -17.05 -15.99
C GLY A 129 -9.17 -17.67 -15.60
N ARG A 130 -9.31 -18.26 -14.41
CA ARG A 130 -10.51 -19.03 -13.99
C ARG A 130 -11.71 -18.12 -13.68
N LEU A 131 -12.93 -18.50 -14.10
CA LEU A 131 -14.18 -17.85 -13.66
C LEU A 131 -14.66 -18.36 -12.30
N GLY A 132 -15.31 -17.46 -11.55
CA GLY A 132 -15.83 -17.75 -10.21
C GLY A 132 -17.19 -18.45 -10.24
N PRO A 133 -17.64 -19.06 -9.12
CA PRO A 133 -18.85 -19.87 -9.09
C PRO A 133 -20.12 -19.14 -9.54
N HIS A 134 -20.20 -17.82 -9.32
CA HIS A 134 -21.32 -16.97 -9.76
C HIS A 134 -21.38 -16.69 -11.27
N TYR A 135 -20.27 -16.87 -11.99
CA TYR A 135 -20.16 -16.59 -13.43
C TYR A 135 -19.94 -17.86 -14.28
N ALA A 136 -19.82 -19.02 -13.61
CA ALA A 136 -19.68 -20.32 -14.26
C ALA A 136 -20.97 -20.71 -14.98
N THR A 137 -20.85 -21.14 -16.24
CA THR A 137 -21.98 -21.47 -17.11
C THR A 137 -21.95 -22.92 -17.58
N GLN A 138 -20.81 -23.59 -17.50
CA GLN A 138 -20.62 -24.97 -17.96
C GLN A 138 -20.39 -25.91 -16.78
N ILE A 139 -21.48 -26.50 -16.29
CA ILE A 139 -21.50 -27.45 -15.17
C ILE A 139 -20.53 -28.61 -15.45
N GLY A 140 -19.61 -28.86 -14.51
CA GLY A 140 -18.59 -29.90 -14.62
C GLY A 140 -17.29 -29.46 -15.30
N SER A 141 -17.24 -28.27 -15.92
CA SER A 141 -15.99 -27.72 -16.44
C SER A 141 -15.13 -27.11 -15.32
N ALA A 142 -13.83 -26.95 -15.57
CA ALA A 142 -12.91 -26.23 -14.67
C ALA A 142 -13.03 -24.70 -14.77
N GLU A 143 -13.73 -24.17 -15.79
CA GLU A 143 -13.89 -22.73 -16.09
C GLU A 143 -12.56 -21.95 -16.21
N LEU A 144 -11.48 -22.63 -16.59
CA LEU A 144 -10.14 -22.06 -16.81
C LEU A 144 -10.05 -21.32 -18.15
N PHE A 145 -9.17 -20.32 -18.22
CA PHE A 145 -8.93 -19.45 -19.39
C PHE A 145 -10.16 -18.65 -19.89
N ALA A 146 -11.27 -18.66 -19.16
CA ALA A 146 -12.50 -17.94 -19.50
C ALA A 146 -12.50 -16.46 -19.04
N GLY A 147 -11.32 -15.90 -18.74
CA GLY A 147 -11.11 -14.46 -18.50
C GLY A 147 -11.35 -13.97 -17.07
N GLY A 148 -11.61 -14.86 -16.11
CA GLY A 148 -11.76 -14.50 -14.70
C GLY A 148 -10.43 -14.43 -13.95
N ASP A 149 -10.39 -13.75 -12.80
CA ASP A 149 -9.16 -13.54 -12.02
C ASP A 149 -9.12 -14.33 -10.71
N ILE A 150 -10.06 -15.24 -10.45
CA ILE A 150 -10.34 -15.76 -9.09
C ILE A 150 -9.38 -16.85 -8.59
N PHE A 151 -8.65 -17.56 -9.46
CA PHE A 151 -7.79 -18.69 -9.09
C PHE A 151 -6.30 -18.31 -9.04
N PRO A 152 -5.56 -18.55 -7.94
CA PRO A 152 -6.03 -19.00 -6.62
C PRO A 152 -6.70 -17.89 -5.80
N SER A 153 -7.38 -18.28 -4.72
CA SER A 153 -8.09 -17.35 -3.83
C SER A 153 -7.14 -16.35 -3.18
N GLY A 154 -7.29 -15.08 -3.55
CA GLY A 154 -6.49 -13.98 -3.02
C GLY A 154 -6.76 -13.74 -1.53
N HIS A 155 -8.02 -13.74 -1.12
CA HIS A 155 -8.43 -13.57 0.29
C HIS A 155 -7.77 -14.62 1.19
N THR A 156 -7.79 -15.87 0.74
CA THR A 156 -7.22 -17.01 1.47
C THR A 156 -5.69 -16.89 1.61
N ALA A 157 -4.99 -16.61 0.50
CA ALA A 157 -3.54 -16.49 0.52
C ALA A 157 -3.07 -15.25 1.31
N ASN A 158 -3.79 -14.11 1.19
CA ASN A 158 -3.56 -12.92 2.02
C ASN A 158 -3.68 -13.27 3.51
N ALA A 159 -4.76 -13.95 3.94
CA ALA A 159 -4.99 -14.28 5.33
C ALA A 159 -3.89 -15.16 5.93
N VAL A 160 -3.42 -16.19 5.20
CA VAL A 160 -2.27 -16.98 5.66
C VAL A 160 -1.04 -16.10 5.85
N VAL A 161 -0.73 -15.24 4.88
CA VAL A 161 0.48 -14.41 4.92
C VAL A 161 0.40 -13.34 6.03
N THR A 162 -0.64 -12.51 6.06
CA THR A 162 -0.74 -11.36 6.99
C THR A 162 -0.79 -11.78 8.45
N TRP A 163 -1.61 -12.78 8.79
CA TRP A 163 -1.70 -13.32 10.15
C TRP A 163 -0.49 -14.20 10.50
N GLY A 164 0.05 -14.95 9.54
CA GLY A 164 1.20 -15.83 9.74
C GLY A 164 2.50 -15.08 10.05
N ILE A 165 2.65 -13.85 9.54
CA ILE A 165 3.78 -12.97 9.86
C ILE A 165 3.82 -12.59 11.34
N LEU A 166 2.67 -12.43 11.99
CA LEU A 166 2.62 -12.16 13.44
C LEU A 166 3.27 -13.32 14.22
N ALA A 167 2.99 -14.55 13.81
CA ALA A 167 3.61 -15.75 14.38
C ALA A 167 5.10 -15.90 13.99
N TYR A 168 5.47 -15.58 12.75
CA TYR A 168 6.86 -15.59 12.28
C TYR A 168 7.75 -14.61 13.05
N LEU A 169 7.22 -13.41 13.35
CA LEU A 169 7.90 -12.36 14.11
C LEU A 169 7.73 -12.50 15.64
N ALA A 170 7.13 -13.58 16.13
CA ALA A 170 6.95 -13.79 17.57
C ALA A 170 8.26 -14.22 18.25
N THR A 171 8.71 -13.42 19.22
CA THR A 171 10.00 -13.62 19.92
C THR A 171 9.96 -14.73 20.96
N THR A 172 8.82 -14.98 21.62
CA THR A 172 8.69 -16.02 22.64
C THR A 172 8.01 -17.29 22.11
N PRO A 173 8.41 -18.50 22.55
CA PRO A 173 7.78 -19.75 22.11
C PRO A 173 6.27 -19.81 22.39
N ARG A 174 5.81 -19.23 23.52
CA ARG A 174 4.39 -19.14 23.86
C ARG A 174 3.64 -18.23 22.89
N ALA A 175 4.11 -17.00 22.67
CA ALA A 175 3.49 -16.07 21.72
C ALA A 175 3.46 -16.66 20.30
N ARG A 176 4.55 -17.32 19.87
CA ARG A 176 4.60 -18.02 18.59
C ARG A 176 3.52 -19.09 18.48
N ARG A 177 3.32 -19.94 19.50
CA ARG A 177 2.28 -20.97 19.50
C ARG A 177 0.87 -20.38 19.42
N TYR A 178 0.56 -19.36 20.23
CA TYR A 178 -0.77 -18.72 20.22
C TYR A 178 -1.04 -17.97 18.91
N LEU A 179 -0.06 -17.22 18.38
CA LEU A 179 -0.21 -16.50 17.11
C LEU A 179 -0.27 -17.45 15.91
N SER A 180 0.44 -18.60 15.94
CA SER A 180 0.28 -19.65 14.92
C SER A 180 -1.12 -20.25 14.96
N ALA A 181 -1.66 -20.53 16.14
CA ALA A 181 -3.03 -21.06 16.28
C ALA A 181 -4.08 -20.04 15.81
N LEU A 182 -3.96 -18.78 16.23
CA LEU A 182 -4.82 -17.68 15.78
C LEU A 182 -4.77 -17.51 14.25
N SER A 183 -3.55 -17.47 13.68
CA SER A 183 -3.35 -17.37 12.24
C SER A 183 -3.96 -18.54 11.48
N ALA A 184 -3.85 -19.77 11.99
CA ALA A 184 -4.46 -20.94 11.39
C ALA A 184 -5.99 -20.85 11.43
N VAL A 185 -6.58 -20.52 12.59
CA VAL A 185 -8.04 -20.38 12.74
C VAL A 185 -8.58 -19.28 11.82
N VAL A 186 -7.96 -18.10 11.77
CA VAL A 186 -8.41 -16.99 10.91
C VAL A 186 -8.24 -17.36 9.43
N ALA A 187 -7.09 -17.89 9.01
CA ALA A 187 -6.87 -18.22 7.60
C ALA A 187 -7.76 -19.37 7.10
N LEU A 188 -7.96 -20.42 7.90
CA LEU A 188 -8.90 -21.51 7.58
C LEU A 188 -10.35 -21.00 7.55
N GLY A 189 -10.74 -20.20 8.55
CA GLY A 189 -12.08 -19.60 8.60
C GLY A 189 -12.37 -18.71 7.39
N VAL A 190 -11.44 -17.82 7.01
CA VAL A 190 -11.57 -16.92 5.84
C VAL A 190 -11.70 -17.74 4.56
N GLY A 191 -10.88 -18.78 4.39
CA GLY A 191 -10.98 -19.66 3.23
C GLY A 191 -12.34 -20.34 3.12
N LEU A 192 -12.79 -21.01 4.20
CA LEU A 192 -14.11 -21.65 4.25
C LEU A 192 -15.26 -20.65 4.06
N THR A 193 -15.11 -19.42 4.56
CA THR A 193 -16.05 -18.32 4.35
C THR A 193 -16.20 -17.96 2.87
N THR A 194 -15.10 -17.90 2.11
CA THR A 194 -15.20 -17.61 0.66
C THR A 194 -15.91 -18.71 -0.13
N VAL A 195 -15.80 -19.97 0.30
CA VAL A 195 -16.58 -21.09 -0.25
C VAL A 195 -18.05 -20.98 0.16
N TYR A 196 -18.32 -20.67 1.44
CA TYR A 196 -19.67 -20.49 1.98
C TYR A 196 -20.46 -19.41 1.22
N LEU A 197 -19.83 -18.25 0.99
CA LEU A 197 -20.41 -17.11 0.25
C LEU A 197 -20.51 -17.37 -1.27
N GLY A 198 -19.96 -18.48 -1.78
CA GLY A 198 -19.98 -18.80 -3.22
C GLY A 198 -19.13 -17.84 -4.08
N THR A 199 -18.11 -17.21 -3.50
CA THR A 199 -17.19 -16.30 -4.21
C THR A 199 -15.97 -17.01 -4.79
N HIS A 200 -15.58 -18.14 -4.18
CA HIS A 200 -14.46 -18.98 -4.62
C HIS A 200 -14.85 -20.47 -4.58
N TRP A 201 -14.24 -21.25 -5.48
CA TRP A 201 -14.30 -22.71 -5.43
C TRP A 201 -13.44 -23.25 -4.28
N LEU A 202 -13.72 -24.47 -3.81
CA LEU A 202 -12.95 -25.10 -2.74
C LEU A 202 -11.49 -25.32 -3.14
N SER A 203 -11.24 -25.70 -4.39
CA SER A 203 -9.88 -25.84 -4.93
C SER A 203 -9.11 -24.52 -5.01
N ASP A 204 -9.77 -23.38 -5.26
CA ASP A 204 -9.12 -22.06 -5.22
C ASP A 204 -8.59 -21.73 -3.81
N VAL A 205 -9.34 -22.16 -2.80
CA VAL A 205 -9.06 -21.93 -1.38
C VAL A 205 -7.96 -22.86 -0.90
N LEU A 206 -8.01 -24.15 -1.26
CA LEU A 206 -6.92 -25.10 -1.00
C LEU A 206 -5.60 -24.61 -1.62
N LEU A 207 -5.64 -24.12 -2.86
CA LEU A 207 -4.46 -23.58 -3.53
C LEU A 207 -4.00 -22.25 -2.92
N GLY A 208 -4.94 -21.41 -2.45
CA GLY A 208 -4.66 -20.17 -1.71
C GLY A 208 -3.96 -20.42 -0.37
N TRP A 209 -4.40 -21.41 0.40
CA TRP A 209 -3.72 -21.82 1.65
C TRP A 209 -2.30 -22.31 1.38
N ALA A 210 -2.13 -23.17 0.37
CA ALA A 210 -0.82 -23.68 -0.04
C ALA A 210 0.12 -22.56 -0.51
N ALA A 211 -0.38 -21.61 -1.33
CA ALA A 211 0.38 -20.44 -1.77
C ALA A 211 0.90 -19.60 -0.59
N GLY A 212 0.01 -19.23 0.33
CA GLY A 212 0.37 -18.43 1.50
C GLY A 212 1.37 -19.15 2.42
N LEU A 213 1.22 -20.46 2.58
CA LEU A 213 2.15 -21.27 3.39
C LEU A 213 3.53 -21.36 2.73
N LEU A 214 3.60 -21.54 1.40
CA LEU A 214 4.87 -21.52 0.65
C LEU A 214 5.62 -20.20 0.84
N ILE A 215 4.92 -19.07 0.82
CA ILE A 215 5.51 -17.75 1.07
C ILE A 215 6.10 -17.65 2.48
N LEU A 216 5.35 -18.04 3.52
CA LEU A 216 5.86 -18.06 4.92
C LEU A 216 7.03 -19.03 5.13
N LEU A 217 7.02 -20.16 4.42
CA LEU A 217 8.11 -21.13 4.42
C LEU A 217 9.35 -20.56 3.72
N ALA A 218 9.17 -19.78 2.64
CA ALA A 218 10.22 -19.14 1.84
C ALA A 218 10.87 -17.91 2.47
N LEU A 219 10.19 -17.18 3.38
CA LEU A 219 10.69 -15.93 3.98
C LEU A 219 12.17 -15.92 4.45
N PRO A 220 12.72 -16.99 5.07
CA PRO A 220 14.15 -17.07 5.40
C PRO A 220 15.14 -16.86 4.24
N TRP A 221 14.75 -17.13 2.99
CA TRP A 221 15.57 -16.80 1.82
C TRP A 221 15.58 -15.28 1.53
N CYS A 222 14.55 -14.55 1.94
CA CYS A 222 14.45 -13.09 1.81
C CYS A 222 15.15 -12.33 2.95
N GLU A 223 15.30 -12.93 4.14
CA GLU A 223 16.00 -12.33 5.29
C GLU A 223 17.37 -11.68 4.98
N PRO A 224 18.32 -12.30 4.24
CA PRO A 224 19.58 -11.65 3.91
C PRO A 224 19.43 -10.41 3.01
N LEU A 225 18.37 -10.34 2.18
CA LEU A 225 18.05 -9.15 1.40
C LEU A 225 17.40 -8.08 2.30
N ILE A 226 16.48 -8.48 3.17
CA ILE A 226 15.80 -7.61 4.15
C ILE A 226 16.82 -6.93 5.05
N ALA A 227 17.80 -7.67 5.59
CA ALA A 227 18.86 -7.13 6.43
C ALA A 227 19.72 -6.08 5.68
N ARG A 228 20.17 -6.39 4.46
CA ARG A 228 20.92 -5.43 3.61
C ARG A 228 20.12 -4.15 3.34
N VAL A 229 18.82 -4.29 3.07
CA VAL A 229 17.93 -3.13 2.85
C VAL A 229 17.77 -2.30 4.12
N GLU A 230 17.60 -2.94 5.28
CA GLU A 230 17.54 -2.27 6.57
C GLU A 230 18.82 -1.48 6.87
N ASP A 231 19.99 -2.12 6.78
CA ASP A 231 21.29 -1.47 6.98
C ASP A 231 21.51 -0.28 6.02
N THR A 232 21.12 -0.45 4.75
CA THR A 232 21.21 0.62 3.73
C THR A 232 20.29 1.79 4.06
N VAL A 233 19.04 1.54 4.45
CA VAL A 233 18.07 2.60 4.80
C VAL A 233 18.47 3.32 6.09
N LEU A 234 18.94 2.59 7.11
CA LEU A 234 19.37 3.16 8.38
C LEU A 234 20.66 3.99 8.22
N SER A 235 21.64 3.50 7.45
CA SER A 235 22.87 4.25 7.15
C SER A 235 22.60 5.50 6.32
N LEU A 236 21.79 5.42 5.26
CA LEU A 236 21.37 6.59 4.47
C LEU A 236 20.67 7.64 5.33
N ARG A 237 19.72 7.22 6.19
CA ARG A 237 19.04 8.11 7.14
C ARG A 237 20.03 8.79 8.09
N ASN A 238 21.01 8.06 8.59
CA ASN A 238 22.03 8.60 9.49
C ASN A 238 22.94 9.62 8.77
N GLN A 239 23.37 9.34 7.53
CA GLN A 239 24.13 10.28 6.69
C GLN A 239 23.34 11.57 6.38
N LEU A 240 22.04 11.44 6.07
CA LEU A 240 21.16 12.59 5.84
C LEU A 240 20.95 13.41 7.13
N ARG A 241 20.95 12.77 8.30
CA ARG A 241 20.86 13.45 9.60
C ARG A 241 22.16 14.17 9.96
N THR A 242 23.33 13.58 9.75
CA THR A 242 24.61 14.26 10.01
C THR A 242 24.83 15.45 9.07
N ARG A 243 24.42 15.35 7.80
CA ARG A 243 24.44 16.49 6.85
C ARG A 243 23.48 17.65 7.21
N ARG A 244 22.48 17.41 8.07
CA ARG A 244 21.49 18.42 8.49
C ARG A 244 21.76 19.01 9.87
N LEU A 245 22.64 18.40 10.66
CA LEU A 245 23.10 18.96 11.92
C LEU A 245 24.18 20.00 11.61
N PRO A 246 24.12 21.21 12.20
CA PRO A 246 25.24 22.14 12.14
C PRO A 246 26.52 21.45 12.64
N VAL A 247 27.64 21.68 11.97
CA VAL A 247 28.94 21.22 12.46
C VAL A 247 29.09 21.76 13.89
N PRO A 248 29.38 20.91 14.90
CA PRO A 248 29.65 21.41 16.24
C PRO A 248 30.79 22.41 16.16
N SER A 249 30.54 23.66 16.54
CA SER A 249 31.61 24.64 16.69
C SER A 249 32.62 24.04 17.66
N LEU A 250 33.82 23.74 17.15
CA LEU A 250 34.93 23.26 17.99
C LEU A 250 35.04 24.20 19.19
N PRO A 251 35.24 23.68 20.41
CA PRO A 251 35.44 24.54 21.57
C PRO A 251 36.61 25.46 21.25
N VAL A 252 36.32 26.76 21.14
CA VAL A 252 37.35 27.78 20.94
C VAL A 252 38.29 27.66 22.11
N ALA A 253 39.52 27.21 21.85
CA ALA A 253 40.53 27.09 22.89
C ALA A 253 40.67 28.45 23.59
N SER A 254 40.42 28.47 24.89
CA SER A 254 40.46 29.66 25.74
C SER A 254 41.90 30.12 26.01
N GLY A 255 42.63 30.37 24.94
CA GLY A 255 44.06 30.70 24.91
C GLY A 255 44.54 31.41 23.64
N GLY A 256 43.62 31.93 22.81
CA GLY A 256 43.99 32.81 21.70
C GLY A 256 44.60 34.13 22.21
N PRO A 257 45.55 34.77 21.48
CA PRO A 257 46.19 36.01 21.93
C PRO A 257 45.15 37.11 22.18
N ARG A 258 45.22 37.75 23.34
CA ARG A 258 44.39 38.93 23.64
C ARG A 258 44.70 40.04 22.62
N PRO A 259 43.70 40.68 22.00
CA PRO A 259 43.94 41.86 21.18
C PRO A 259 44.61 42.94 22.03
N ALA A 260 45.79 43.40 21.61
CA ALA A 260 46.48 44.49 22.28
C ALA A 260 45.68 45.78 22.05
N VAL A 261 45.10 46.33 23.12
CA VAL A 261 44.46 47.65 23.09
C VAL A 261 45.58 48.70 22.94
N TYR A 262 45.75 49.20 21.72
CA TYR A 262 46.62 50.35 21.48
C TYR A 262 45.94 51.61 22.05
N PRO A 263 46.61 52.39 22.92
CA PRO A 263 46.06 53.65 23.38
C PRO A 263 46.00 54.64 22.21
N GLN A 264 44.81 55.21 21.96
CA GLN A 264 44.66 56.34 21.05
C GLN A 264 45.49 57.51 21.60
N ARG A 265 46.48 57.95 20.82
CA ARG A 265 47.26 59.14 21.15
C ARG A 265 46.38 60.37 20.93
N ILE A 266 45.96 61.00 22.03
CA ILE A 266 45.27 62.30 22.00
C ILE A 266 46.24 63.32 21.37
N PRO A 267 45.86 64.03 20.30
CA PRO A 267 46.66 65.14 19.79
C PRO A 267 46.70 66.25 20.84
N ALA A 268 47.91 66.74 21.15
CA ALA A 268 48.07 67.87 22.05
C ALA A 268 47.43 69.13 21.47
N GLU A 269 46.89 69.98 22.35
CA GLU A 269 46.48 71.33 22.00
C GLU A 269 47.72 72.12 21.57
N ASP A 270 47.64 72.78 20.41
CA ASP A 270 48.51 73.91 20.10
C ASP A 270 47.68 75.01 19.40
N GLY A 271 47.87 76.24 19.82
CA GLY A 271 46.89 77.32 19.61
C GLY A 271 46.97 77.98 18.24
N GLY A 272 45.83 78.14 17.56
CA GLY A 272 45.75 78.84 16.28
C GLY A 272 44.33 79.02 15.74
N GLU A 273 43.58 80.00 16.26
CA GLU A 273 42.44 80.61 15.54
C GLU A 273 42.94 81.35 14.27
N PRO A 274 42.09 81.71 13.26
CA PRO A 274 40.65 82.02 13.40
C PRO A 274 39.72 81.60 12.22
N VAL A 275 38.46 82.04 12.35
CA VAL A 275 37.48 82.42 11.29
C VAL A 275 36.34 81.44 10.98
N ARG A 276 35.13 82.01 11.05
CA ARG A 276 33.80 81.40 10.87
C ARG A 276 33.36 81.38 9.40
N ARG A 277 32.62 80.34 8.97
CA ARG A 277 31.13 80.39 8.82
C ARG A 277 30.56 79.07 8.26
N PRO A 278 29.30 78.73 8.56
CA PRO A 278 28.60 77.56 8.01
C PRO A 278 27.84 77.90 6.71
N VAL A 279 27.40 76.88 5.97
CA VAL A 279 26.05 76.73 5.36
C VAL A 279 25.99 75.50 4.44
N GLY A 280 24.84 74.81 4.44
CA GLY A 280 24.23 74.35 3.19
C GLY A 280 24.45 72.89 2.76
N ALA A 281 23.42 72.07 2.92
CA ALA A 281 23.26 70.88 2.09
C ALA A 281 22.79 71.28 0.67
N THR A 282 23.16 70.52 -0.36
CA THR A 282 22.21 70.07 -1.41
C THR A 282 22.82 69.03 -2.35
N SER A 283 21.93 68.36 -3.09
CA SER A 283 22.20 67.22 -3.97
C SER A 283 22.76 67.61 -5.35
N ALA A 284 23.48 66.67 -5.97
CA ALA A 284 23.63 66.42 -7.41
C ALA A 284 23.84 67.61 -8.38
N ALA A 285 24.94 67.57 -9.17
CA ALA A 285 24.85 67.26 -10.61
C ALA A 285 26.21 67.07 -11.30
N ARG A 286 26.13 66.45 -12.48
CA ARG A 286 27.16 65.95 -13.41
C ARG A 286 28.14 66.98 -13.99
N SER A 287 29.15 66.43 -14.67
CA SER A 287 29.95 66.96 -15.81
C SER A 287 31.26 67.68 -15.45
N ALA A 288 32.28 67.74 -16.33
CA ALA A 288 32.77 66.81 -17.37
C ALA A 288 34.12 67.33 -17.93
N GLY A 289 35.02 66.42 -18.34
CA GLY A 289 36.27 66.76 -19.07
C GLY A 289 37.50 66.98 -18.18
N THR A 290 38.75 66.77 -18.65
CA THR A 290 39.17 66.46 -20.04
C THR A 290 40.57 65.83 -20.14
N ARG A 291 40.71 64.71 -20.87
CA ARG A 291 41.93 64.17 -21.56
C ARG A 291 43.17 63.82 -20.68
N SER A 292 44.09 62.92 -21.08
CA SER A 292 44.41 62.38 -22.43
C SER A 292 45.06 60.98 -22.42
N THR A 293 44.75 60.14 -23.44
CA THR A 293 45.61 59.16 -24.19
C THR A 293 46.56 58.20 -23.45
N VAL A 294 46.74 56.89 -23.76
CA VAL A 294 46.65 56.04 -24.99
C VAL A 294 46.20 54.61 -24.56
N GLY A 295 45.64 53.67 -25.35
CA GLY A 295 45.16 53.64 -26.76
C GLY A 295 45.37 52.26 -27.44
N SER A 296 44.39 51.82 -28.27
CA SER A 296 44.35 50.58 -29.10
C SER A 296 44.31 49.20 -28.39
N ALA A 297 43.64 48.15 -28.90
CA ALA A 297 42.85 47.95 -30.13
C ALA A 297 41.65 46.98 -29.84
N ALA A 298 40.42 47.24 -30.29
CA ALA A 298 39.81 46.87 -31.58
C ALA A 298 38.88 45.62 -31.53
N LEU A 299 37.57 45.91 -31.43
CA LEU A 299 36.41 45.12 -31.90
C LEU A 299 36.27 45.28 -33.45
N PRO A 300 35.33 44.64 -34.22
CA PRO A 300 33.91 44.34 -33.91
C PRO A 300 33.37 43.02 -34.58
N ALA A 301 32.08 42.72 -34.80
CA ALA A 301 30.78 43.40 -34.63
C ALA A 301 29.63 42.40 -34.38
N GLY A 302 28.46 42.87 -33.92
CA GLY A 302 27.16 42.16 -34.00
C GLY A 302 26.40 42.51 -35.31
N PRO A 303 25.03 42.62 -35.35
CA PRO A 303 24.11 42.62 -34.21
C PRO A 303 22.69 41.98 -34.41
N LYS A 304 22.03 41.72 -33.26
CA LYS A 304 20.61 42.00 -32.88
C LYS A 304 19.41 41.91 -33.88
N GLN A 305 18.39 41.21 -33.37
CA GLN A 305 16.99 41.66 -33.09
C GLN A 305 15.78 41.32 -34.03
N GLN A 306 14.71 40.93 -33.31
CA GLN A 306 13.27 41.21 -33.49
C GLN A 306 12.38 40.34 -34.41
N ALA A 307 11.49 39.62 -33.72
CA ALA A 307 10.02 39.59 -33.86
C ALA A 307 9.36 39.45 -35.25
N GLY A 308 8.53 38.41 -35.41
CA GLY A 308 7.57 38.31 -36.52
C GLY A 308 6.91 36.94 -36.68
N ALA A 309 5.71 36.78 -36.10
CA ALA A 309 4.65 35.91 -36.61
C ALA A 309 3.51 36.84 -37.07
N PRO A 310 2.54 36.45 -37.95
CA PRO A 310 2.13 35.08 -38.30
C PRO A 310 1.87 34.83 -39.81
N GLY A 311 1.35 33.65 -40.19
CA GLY A 311 0.48 33.51 -41.37
C GLY A 311 0.74 32.36 -42.37
N THR A 312 -0.01 31.25 -42.22
CA THR A 312 -0.74 30.50 -43.28
C THR A 312 -0.16 30.33 -44.71
N SER A 313 -0.01 29.07 -45.19
CA SER A 313 -0.84 28.44 -46.26
C SER A 313 -0.22 27.17 -46.91
N GLY A 314 -1.06 26.22 -47.37
CA GLY A 314 -0.72 25.07 -48.25
C GLY A 314 -0.43 23.73 -47.53
N VAL A 315 -1.29 22.69 -47.44
CA VAL A 315 -2.05 21.92 -48.46
C VAL A 315 -1.10 21.03 -49.31
N THR A 316 -1.21 19.68 -49.39
CA THR A 316 -2.39 18.80 -49.55
C THR A 316 -2.16 17.34 -49.08
N ALA A 317 -3.24 16.66 -48.63
CA ALA A 317 -3.72 15.27 -48.96
C ALA A 317 -2.80 14.02 -48.81
N ALA A 318 -3.29 12.79 -48.56
CA ALA A 318 -4.58 12.20 -48.12
C ALA A 318 -4.26 10.79 -47.51
N ALA A 319 -5.06 10.16 -46.64
CA ALA A 319 -6.32 9.47 -46.96
C ALA A 319 -7.16 9.17 -45.69
N ARG A 320 -8.46 8.92 -45.88
CA ARG A 320 -9.47 8.67 -44.83
C ARG A 320 -10.07 7.28 -44.94
N HIS A 321 -10.35 6.63 -43.81
CA HIS A 321 -11.54 5.81 -43.53
C HIS A 321 -11.76 5.84 -41.99
N GLY A 322 -12.94 6.09 -41.41
CA GLY A 322 -14.17 6.61 -42.00
C GLY A 322 -15.45 5.89 -41.56
N GLN A 323 -15.91 6.07 -40.32
CA GLN A 323 -17.35 6.15 -40.01
C GLN A 323 -17.62 6.59 -38.56
N ALA A 324 -18.56 7.52 -38.41
CA ALA A 324 -19.19 7.89 -37.15
C ALA A 324 -20.67 8.17 -37.43
N ARG A 325 -21.56 7.82 -36.50
CA ARG A 325 -22.92 8.37 -36.43
C ARG A 325 -23.30 8.64 -34.98
N THR A 326 -23.60 9.90 -34.71
CA THR A 326 -24.18 10.44 -33.47
C THR A 326 -25.71 10.56 -33.62
N HIS A 327 -26.36 10.98 -32.51
CA HIS A 327 -27.74 11.47 -32.31
C HIS A 327 -28.50 10.61 -31.27
N ALA A 328 -29.34 11.15 -30.39
CA ALA A 328 -29.48 12.51 -29.85
C ALA A 328 -30.32 12.43 -28.55
N VAL A 329 -30.30 13.48 -27.71
CA VAL A 329 -31.12 13.56 -26.48
C VAL A 329 -32.58 13.93 -26.82
N GLY A 330 -33.55 13.27 -26.18
CA GLY A 330 -34.98 13.58 -26.25
C GLY A 330 -35.69 13.29 -24.91
N ARG A 331 -36.76 14.03 -24.59
CA ARG A 331 -37.37 14.08 -23.25
C ARG A 331 -38.91 13.95 -23.33
N SER A 332 -39.53 13.31 -22.33
CA SER A 332 -41.00 13.30 -22.03
C SER A 332 -41.90 12.44 -22.97
N PRO A 333 -43.17 12.11 -22.63
CA PRO A 333 -43.95 12.31 -21.38
C PRO A 333 -44.75 11.07 -20.84
N HIS A 334 -45.43 11.23 -19.68
CA HIS A 334 -46.65 10.47 -19.25
C HIS A 334 -47.91 10.99 -19.99
N PRO A 335 -49.19 10.55 -19.81
CA PRO A 335 -49.84 9.64 -18.82
C PRO A 335 -50.53 8.45 -19.57
N PRO A 336 -51.74 7.86 -19.27
CA PRO A 336 -52.71 7.99 -18.16
C PRO A 336 -53.19 6.64 -17.54
N HIS A 337 -54.45 6.60 -17.07
CA HIS A 337 -55.07 5.58 -16.21
C HIS A 337 -56.02 4.60 -16.91
N ALA A 338 -56.26 3.44 -16.25
CA ALA A 338 -57.58 2.82 -16.18
C ALA A 338 -57.86 2.37 -14.74
N SER A 339 -59.06 2.63 -14.23
CA SER A 339 -59.43 2.45 -12.82
C SER A 339 -60.82 1.81 -12.70
N TRP A 340 -60.97 0.81 -11.83
CA TRP A 340 -62.27 0.49 -11.24
C TRP A 340 -62.16 0.17 -9.75
N THR A 341 -62.98 0.88 -8.99
CA THR A 341 -63.32 0.74 -7.57
C THR A 341 -64.19 -0.53 -7.35
N THR A 342 -64.56 -1.03 -6.16
CA THR A 342 -64.64 -0.47 -4.80
C THR A 342 -64.68 -1.61 -3.75
N ALA A 343 -64.53 -1.28 -2.45
CA ALA A 343 -64.62 -2.18 -1.27
C ALA A 343 -66.11 -2.50 -0.87
N PRO A 344 -66.50 -3.09 0.31
CA PRO A 344 -65.77 -3.27 1.58
C PRO A 344 -66.03 -4.58 2.39
N ALA A 345 -65.61 -4.55 3.66
CA ALA A 345 -65.56 -5.60 4.67
C ALA A 345 -66.90 -6.28 5.07
N GLY A 346 -66.79 -7.49 5.64
CA GLY A 346 -67.88 -8.18 6.35
C GLY A 346 -67.36 -9.23 7.34
N SER A 347 -67.64 -9.04 8.64
CA SER A 347 -67.34 -10.00 9.70
C SER A 347 -68.51 -10.96 9.96
N ARG A 348 -68.24 -12.24 10.29
CA ARG A 348 -69.09 -13.12 11.13
C ARG A 348 -68.47 -14.51 11.39
N ARG A 349 -68.65 -14.98 12.62
CA ARG A 349 -68.55 -16.36 13.15
C ARG A 349 -69.93 -16.66 13.81
N PRO A 350 -70.23 -17.89 14.27
CA PRO A 350 -70.26 -19.21 13.62
C PRO A 350 -71.74 -19.72 13.55
N PRO A 351 -72.08 -21.03 13.50
CA PRO A 351 -72.09 -21.88 14.70
C PRO A 351 -71.64 -23.35 14.48
N ARG A 352 -71.67 -24.15 15.56
CA ARG A 352 -71.34 -25.59 15.61
C ARG A 352 -72.56 -26.47 15.28
N SER A 353 -72.32 -27.67 14.73
CA SER A 353 -73.10 -28.87 15.04
C SER A 353 -72.24 -30.14 14.91
N ARG A 354 -72.47 -31.11 15.81
CA ARG A 354 -71.96 -32.50 15.72
C ARG A 354 -72.94 -33.34 14.88
N PRO A 355 -72.56 -34.57 14.50
CA PRO A 355 -73.25 -35.70 15.11
C PRO A 355 -72.31 -36.73 15.78
N VAL A 356 -72.94 -37.65 16.52
CA VAL A 356 -72.36 -38.83 17.17
C VAL A 356 -73.09 -40.05 16.60
N GLY A 357 -72.41 -41.20 16.48
CA GLY A 357 -73.05 -42.51 16.29
C GLY A 357 -72.65 -43.21 14.99
N GLY A 358 -72.12 -44.43 15.14
CA GLY A 358 -71.55 -45.26 14.07
C GLY A 358 -70.44 -46.13 14.65
#